data_AF-A0A0P0DCT4-F1
#
_entry.id   AF-A0A0P0DCT4-F1
#
_cell.length_a   1.000
_cell.length_b   1.000
_cell.length_c   1.000
_cell.angle_alpha   90.00
_cell.angle_beta   90.00
_cell.angle_gamma   90.00
#
_symmetry.space_group_name_H-M   'P 1'
#
loop_
_entity.id
_entity.type
_entity.pdbx_description
1 polymer ?
#
loop_
_entity_poly.entity_id
_entity_poly.type
_entity_poly.pdbx_seq_one_letter_code
_entity_poly.pdbx_strand_id
1 'polypeptide(L)'
;MKSKILIIATAFIFLLPASAACQGMPTYDNTNFISLVKQLVESGKQTAQLIKSVKFLKDAKESIEKVSNVVQQLNAVQEIANNNQRLINVMQNDLQDILNSPYIKPNEVARVSESFSTIVQNSLDTMDFIDEILSSDYLKMSDAERAEILKQKEIESKEMVSDITIRTKRYRDIISFRKMQDKINNRETEY
;
A
#
# COMPACT_ATOMS: atom_id res chain seq x y z
N MET A 1 -56.68 34.93 -7.57
CA MET A 1 -56.39 33.48 -7.54
C MET A 1 -54.92 33.12 -7.76
N LYS A 2 -54.17 33.85 -8.61
CA LYS A 2 -52.75 33.57 -8.92
C LYS A 2 -51.78 33.61 -7.72
N SER A 3 -51.97 34.55 -6.79
CA SER A 3 -51.10 34.68 -5.59
C SER A 3 -51.29 33.54 -4.56
N LYS A 4 -52.49 33.00 -4.41
CA LYS A 4 -52.75 31.87 -3.50
C LYS A 4 -52.15 30.56 -4.00
N ILE A 5 -52.11 30.37 -5.32
CA ILE A 5 -51.46 29.22 -5.97
C ILE A 5 -49.94 29.28 -5.79
N LEU A 6 -49.35 30.49 -5.86
CA LEU A 6 -47.92 30.69 -5.66
C LEU A 6 -47.48 30.35 -4.23
N ILE A 7 -48.27 30.72 -3.22
CA ILE A 7 -47.97 30.43 -1.81
C ILE A 7 -48.05 28.92 -1.52
N ILE A 8 -49.02 28.22 -2.11
CA ILE A 8 -49.16 26.77 -1.97
C ILE A 8 -48.02 26.02 -2.66
N ALA A 9 -47.57 26.51 -3.83
CA ALA A 9 -46.43 25.92 -4.55
C ALA A 9 -45.11 26.06 -3.79
N THR A 10 -44.86 27.21 -3.13
CA THR A 10 -43.64 27.43 -2.34
C THR A 10 -43.62 26.58 -1.06
N ALA A 11 -44.77 26.33 -0.43
CA ALA A 11 -44.88 25.46 0.73
C ALA A 11 -44.60 23.99 0.40
N PHE A 12 -44.97 23.53 -0.80
CA PHE A 12 -44.68 22.18 -1.28
C PHE A 12 -43.18 21.93 -1.53
N ILE A 13 -42.42 22.96 -1.92
CA ILE A 13 -40.97 22.84 -2.14
C ILE A 13 -40.22 22.63 -0.81
N PHE A 14 -40.72 23.18 0.30
CA PHE A 14 -40.15 22.98 1.64
C PHE A 14 -40.52 21.65 2.30
N LEU A 15 -41.54 20.94 1.77
CA LEU A 15 -41.99 19.63 2.25
C LEU A 15 -41.42 18.46 1.44
N LEU A 16 -40.59 18.73 0.42
CA LEU A 16 -39.85 17.68 -0.27
C LEU A 16 -38.77 17.14 0.68
N PRO A 17 -38.65 15.80 0.81
CA PRO A 17 -37.66 15.22 1.69
C PRO A 17 -36.25 15.63 1.23
N ALA A 18 -35.42 16.07 2.18
CA ALA A 18 -34.00 16.36 2.00
C ALA A 18 -33.15 15.12 1.61
N SER A 19 -33.79 14.02 1.19
CA SER A 19 -33.15 12.78 0.75
C SER A 19 -32.41 12.93 -0.58
N ALA A 20 -32.57 14.05 -1.30
CA ALA A 20 -31.85 14.33 -2.54
C ALA A 20 -30.53 15.13 -2.33
N ALA A 21 -30.25 15.64 -1.13
CA ALA A 21 -28.99 16.33 -0.81
C ALA A 21 -27.92 15.40 -0.21
N CYS A 22 -28.29 14.17 0.15
CA CYS A 22 -27.36 13.10 0.48
C CYS A 22 -27.11 12.23 -0.76
N GLN A 23 -26.70 12.83 -1.88
CA GLN A 23 -26.05 12.03 -2.91
C GLN A 23 -24.76 11.50 -2.32
N GLY A 24 -24.65 10.17 -2.28
CA GLY A 24 -23.55 9.45 -1.66
C GLY A 24 -22.21 10.05 -2.05
N MET A 25 -21.44 10.45 -1.04
CA MET A 25 -19.98 10.55 -1.16
C MET A 25 -19.52 9.30 -1.93
N PRO A 26 -18.72 9.43 -3.01
CA PRO A 26 -18.39 8.30 -3.88
C PRO A 26 -17.96 7.13 -3.00
N THR A 27 -18.82 6.12 -2.93
CA THR A 27 -18.51 4.90 -2.20
C THR A 27 -17.40 4.25 -2.99
N TYR A 28 -16.18 4.33 -2.46
CA TYR A 28 -15.04 3.67 -3.05
C TYR A 28 -15.35 2.18 -3.11
N ASP A 29 -15.42 1.67 -4.34
CA ASP A 29 -15.68 0.27 -4.62
C ASP A 29 -14.48 -0.56 -4.12
N ASN A 30 -14.72 -1.36 -3.09
CA ASN A 30 -13.81 -2.35 -2.52
C ASN A 30 -13.26 -3.34 -3.57
N THR A 31 -13.83 -3.38 -4.78
CA THR A 31 -13.29 -4.08 -5.95
C THR A 31 -11.90 -3.59 -6.35
N ASN A 32 -11.60 -2.29 -6.22
CA ASN A 32 -10.26 -1.74 -6.52
C ASN A 32 -9.19 -2.30 -5.58
N PHE A 33 -9.52 -2.51 -4.30
CA PHE A 33 -8.61 -3.10 -3.31
C PHE A 33 -8.32 -4.58 -3.60
N ILE A 34 -9.34 -5.35 -4.00
CA ILE A 34 -9.15 -6.76 -4.40
C ILE A 34 -8.22 -6.85 -5.62
N SER A 35 -8.33 -5.92 -6.57
CA SER A 35 -7.42 -5.86 -7.72
C SER A 35 -5.98 -5.57 -7.30
N LEU A 36 -5.77 -4.62 -6.37
CA LEU A 36 -4.46 -4.29 -5.79
C LEU A 36 -3.84 -5.48 -5.07
N VAL A 37 -4.62 -6.21 -4.25
CA VAL A 37 -4.15 -7.42 -3.57
C VAL A 37 -3.78 -8.51 -4.58
N LYS A 38 -4.55 -8.69 -5.66
CA LYS A 38 -4.22 -9.65 -6.73
C LYS A 38 -2.93 -9.29 -7.45
N GLN A 39 -2.78 -8.04 -7.88
CA GLN A 39 -1.56 -7.52 -8.50
C GLN A 39 -0.35 -7.71 -7.59
N LEU A 40 -0.53 -7.51 -6.28
CA LEU A 40 0.50 -7.67 -5.28
C LEU A 40 0.88 -9.15 -5.02
N VAL A 41 -0.09 -10.07 -5.12
CA VAL A 41 0.19 -11.52 -5.09
C VAL A 41 0.96 -11.96 -6.34
N GLU A 42 0.63 -11.41 -7.51
CA GLU A 42 1.37 -11.68 -8.76
C GLU A 42 2.79 -11.09 -8.71
N SER A 43 2.94 -9.85 -8.24
CA SER A 43 4.26 -9.23 -8.07
C SER A 43 5.10 -9.93 -6.99
N GLY A 44 4.48 -10.51 -5.96
CA GLY A 44 5.18 -11.35 -4.99
C GLY A 44 5.77 -12.62 -5.59
N LYS A 45 5.08 -13.24 -6.56
CA LYS A 45 5.65 -14.39 -7.30
C LYS A 45 6.85 -13.94 -8.14
N GLN A 46 6.76 -12.79 -8.79
CA GLN A 46 7.87 -12.21 -9.57
C GLN A 46 9.06 -11.84 -8.66
N THR A 47 8.79 -11.22 -7.50
CA THR A 47 9.80 -10.88 -6.49
C THR A 47 10.54 -12.11 -5.99
N ALA A 48 9.83 -13.21 -5.72
CA ALA A 48 10.46 -14.47 -5.28
C ALA A 48 11.38 -15.08 -6.36
N GLN A 49 10.98 -15.00 -7.64
CA GLN A 49 11.82 -15.43 -8.76
C GLN A 49 13.05 -14.55 -8.89
N LEU A 50 12.89 -13.22 -8.77
CA LEU A 50 13.98 -12.24 -8.82
C LEU A 50 14.98 -12.48 -7.68
N ILE A 51 14.53 -12.70 -6.44
CA ILE A 51 15.40 -13.04 -5.30
C ILE A 51 16.24 -14.28 -5.62
N LYS A 52 15.62 -15.31 -6.19
CA LYS A 52 16.30 -16.55 -6.55
C LYS A 52 17.36 -16.31 -7.64
N SER A 53 17.03 -15.53 -8.65
CA SER A 53 17.95 -15.14 -9.74
C SER A 53 19.12 -14.32 -9.21
N VAL A 54 18.86 -13.29 -8.39
CA VAL A 54 19.89 -12.43 -7.80
C VAL A 54 20.81 -13.22 -6.87
N LYS A 55 20.25 -14.13 -6.06
CA LYS A 55 21.03 -15.01 -5.19
C LYS A 55 21.94 -15.92 -6.00
N PHE A 56 21.44 -16.53 -7.07
CA PHE A 56 22.24 -17.35 -7.97
C PHE A 56 23.38 -16.55 -8.61
N LEU A 57 23.10 -15.34 -9.12
CA LEU A 57 24.10 -14.45 -9.71
C LEU A 57 25.16 -14.04 -8.69
N LYS A 58 24.75 -13.75 -7.45
CA LYS A 58 25.65 -13.40 -6.35
C LYS A 58 26.55 -14.57 -5.98
N ASP A 59 25.99 -15.76 -5.76
CA ASP A 59 26.75 -16.96 -5.39
C ASP A 59 27.79 -17.30 -6.50
N ALA A 60 27.40 -17.16 -7.76
CA ALA A 60 28.30 -17.33 -8.90
C ALA A 60 29.43 -16.27 -8.92
N LYS A 61 29.10 -15.00 -8.66
CA LYS A 61 30.09 -13.90 -8.67
C LYS A 61 31.03 -13.91 -7.47
N GLU A 62 30.54 -14.18 -6.27
CA GLU A 62 31.36 -14.28 -5.05
C GLU A 62 32.38 -15.43 -5.13
N SER A 63 32.05 -16.51 -5.84
CA SER A 63 32.96 -17.64 -6.06
C SER A 63 34.09 -17.34 -7.05
N ILE A 64 33.94 -16.33 -7.90
CA ILE A 64 34.87 -16.02 -9.02
C ILE A 64 35.70 -14.76 -8.71
N GLU A 65 35.08 -13.71 -8.18
CA GLU A 65 35.71 -12.40 -7.89
C GLU A 65 35.22 -11.87 -6.55
N LYS A 66 35.88 -12.26 -5.46
CA LYS A 66 35.43 -12.09 -4.07
C LYS A 66 35.18 -10.65 -3.61
N VAL A 67 35.54 -9.62 -4.38
CA VAL A 67 35.32 -8.20 -4.04
C VAL A 67 35.18 -7.38 -5.33
N SER A 68 33.99 -7.35 -5.90
CA SER A 68 33.68 -6.55 -7.10
C SER A 68 32.49 -5.63 -6.84
N ASN A 69 32.47 -4.47 -7.50
CA ASN A 69 31.32 -3.56 -7.54
C ASN A 69 30.02 -4.29 -7.94
N VAL A 70 30.13 -5.35 -8.75
CA VAL A 70 29.00 -6.21 -9.14
C VAL A 70 28.38 -6.93 -7.93
N VAL A 71 29.18 -7.43 -6.99
CA VAL A 71 28.67 -8.09 -5.78
C VAL A 71 27.91 -7.08 -4.90
N GLN A 72 28.39 -5.83 -4.82
CA GLN A 72 27.69 -4.76 -4.11
C GLN A 72 26.36 -4.39 -4.78
N GLN A 73 26.34 -4.30 -6.11
CA GLN A 73 25.10 -4.08 -6.88
C GLN A 73 24.09 -5.21 -6.65
N LEU A 74 24.53 -6.47 -6.71
CA LEU A 74 23.68 -7.63 -6.45
C LEU A 74 23.16 -7.65 -5.01
N ASN A 75 23.96 -7.22 -4.03
CA ASN A 75 23.50 -7.05 -2.65
C ASN A 75 22.43 -5.96 -2.52
N ALA A 76 22.60 -4.81 -3.19
CA ALA A 76 21.59 -3.75 -3.18
C ALA A 76 20.27 -4.26 -3.80
N VAL A 77 20.35 -4.93 -4.95
CA VAL A 77 19.18 -5.56 -5.60
C VAL A 77 18.52 -6.58 -4.66
N GLN A 78 19.31 -7.42 -3.99
CA GLN A 78 18.78 -8.41 -3.03
C GLN A 78 18.04 -7.73 -1.87
N GLU A 79 18.59 -6.66 -1.32
CA GLU A 79 17.95 -5.88 -0.24
C GLU A 79 16.65 -5.21 -0.70
N ILE A 80 16.62 -4.63 -1.89
CA ILE A 80 15.39 -4.04 -2.48
C ILE A 80 14.31 -5.13 -2.61
N ALA A 81 14.68 -6.30 -3.14
CA ALA A 81 13.75 -7.41 -3.31
C ALA A 81 13.22 -7.93 -1.95
N ASN A 82 14.09 -8.05 -0.95
CA ASN A 82 13.70 -8.41 0.41
C ASN A 82 12.74 -7.38 1.03
N ASN A 83 13.01 -6.09 0.84
CA ASN A 83 12.14 -5.01 1.33
C ASN A 83 10.77 -5.05 0.66
N ASN A 84 10.72 -5.31 -0.65
CA ASN A 84 9.45 -5.51 -1.35
C ASN A 84 8.67 -6.73 -0.86
N GLN A 85 9.35 -7.85 -0.56
CA GLN A 85 8.67 -8.99 0.05
C GLN A 85 8.07 -8.63 1.42
N ARG A 86 8.74 -7.79 2.22
CA ARG A 86 8.19 -7.29 3.49
C ARG A 86 6.97 -6.40 3.26
N LEU A 87 7.03 -5.47 2.30
CA LEU A 87 5.88 -4.64 1.92
C LEU A 87 4.70 -5.53 1.54
N ILE A 88 4.92 -6.53 0.70
CA ILE A 88 3.90 -7.50 0.29
C ILE A 88 3.26 -8.20 1.50
N ASN A 89 4.08 -8.65 2.46
CA ASN A 89 3.58 -9.36 3.65
C ASN A 89 2.72 -8.46 4.55
N VAL A 90 3.12 -7.19 4.74
CA VAL A 90 2.32 -6.22 5.49
C VAL A 90 1.00 -5.96 4.78
N MET A 91 0.98 -5.95 3.45
CA MET A 91 -0.24 -5.70 2.66
C MET A 91 -1.20 -6.88 2.64
N GLN A 92 -0.66 -8.10 2.56
CA GLN A 92 -1.49 -9.29 2.54
C GLN A 92 -2.14 -9.54 3.91
N ASN A 93 -1.37 -9.39 4.98
CA ASN A 93 -1.84 -9.76 6.32
C ASN A 93 -2.37 -8.54 7.08
N ASP A 94 -1.50 -7.56 7.33
CA ASP A 94 -1.79 -6.48 8.27
C ASP A 94 -2.86 -5.53 7.74
N LEU A 95 -2.81 -5.18 6.46
CA LEU A 95 -3.82 -4.31 5.85
C LEU A 95 -5.17 -5.00 5.74
N GLN A 96 -5.19 -6.29 5.40
CA GLN A 96 -6.42 -7.07 5.38
C GLN A 96 -7.07 -7.10 6.77
N ASP A 97 -6.30 -7.32 7.82
CA ASP A 97 -6.77 -7.27 9.20
C ASP A 97 -7.32 -5.89 9.59
N ILE A 98 -6.63 -4.82 9.18
CA ILE A 98 -7.08 -3.44 9.43
C ILE A 98 -8.41 -3.17 8.73
N LEU A 99 -8.53 -3.49 7.44
CA LEU A 99 -9.73 -3.20 6.64
C LEU A 99 -10.93 -4.07 7.05
N ASN A 100 -10.70 -5.30 7.50
CA ASN A 100 -11.76 -6.20 7.99
C ASN A 100 -12.18 -5.91 9.43
N SER A 101 -11.49 -4.99 10.13
CA SER A 101 -11.81 -4.67 11.53
C SER A 101 -13.14 -3.91 11.63
N PRO A 102 -14.08 -4.34 12.50
CA PRO A 102 -15.33 -3.62 12.73
C PRO A 102 -15.11 -2.26 13.42
N TYR A 103 -13.88 -2.01 13.89
CA TYR A 103 -13.49 -0.79 14.58
C TYR A 103 -12.90 0.27 13.63
N ILE A 104 -12.83 0.02 12.32
CA ILE A 104 -12.46 1.02 11.30
C ILE A 104 -13.73 1.62 10.68
N LYS A 105 -13.77 2.95 10.59
CA LYS A 105 -14.92 3.64 9.99
C LYS A 105 -14.87 3.55 8.47
N PRO A 106 -16.01 3.55 7.77
CA PRO A 106 -16.06 3.48 6.30
C PRO A 106 -15.23 4.56 5.59
N ASN A 107 -15.18 5.79 6.12
CA ASN A 107 -14.36 6.87 5.56
C ASN A 107 -12.86 6.75 5.88
N GLU A 108 -12.47 5.92 6.85
CA GLU A 108 -11.08 5.60 7.15
C GLU A 108 -10.56 4.50 6.24
N VAL A 109 -11.41 3.55 5.81
CA VAL A 109 -11.08 2.53 4.80
C VAL A 109 -10.46 3.18 3.57
N ALA A 110 -11.09 4.22 3.02
CA ALA A 110 -10.58 4.93 1.85
C ALA A 110 -9.18 5.53 2.08
N ARG A 111 -8.99 6.25 3.20
CA ARG A 111 -7.70 6.87 3.55
C ARG A 111 -6.61 5.85 3.82
N VAL A 112 -6.97 4.75 4.47
CA VAL A 112 -6.10 3.58 4.67
C VAL A 112 -5.68 3.08 3.29
N SER A 113 -6.61 2.62 2.46
CA SER A 113 -6.34 2.05 1.14
C SER A 113 -5.51 2.96 0.24
N GLU A 114 -5.82 4.26 0.16
CA GLU A 114 -5.05 5.24 -0.62
C GLU A 114 -3.61 5.36 -0.13
N SER A 115 -3.43 5.48 1.19
CA SER A 115 -2.11 5.61 1.81
C SER A 115 -1.20 4.41 1.56
N PHE A 116 -1.80 3.23 1.40
CA PHE A 116 -1.12 1.97 1.10
C PHE A 116 -0.89 1.78 -0.41
N SER A 117 -1.84 2.22 -1.25
CA SER A 117 -1.75 2.14 -2.71
C SER A 117 -0.54 2.88 -3.28
N THR A 118 -0.21 4.06 -2.77
CA THR A 118 0.97 4.81 -3.24
C THR A 118 2.27 4.06 -2.95
N ILE A 119 2.38 3.42 -1.79
CA ILE A 119 3.59 2.66 -1.41
C ILE A 119 3.72 1.41 -2.30
N VAL A 120 2.60 0.76 -2.62
CA VAL A 120 2.57 -0.38 -3.54
C VAL A 120 2.99 0.03 -4.95
N GLN A 121 2.44 1.12 -5.48
CA GLN A 121 2.79 1.58 -6.82
C GLN A 121 4.30 1.87 -6.92
N ASN A 122 4.85 2.60 -5.95
CA ASN A 122 6.29 2.89 -5.92
C ASN A 122 7.15 1.62 -5.83
N SER A 123 6.68 0.60 -5.10
CA SER A 123 7.34 -0.70 -4.98
C SER A 123 7.35 -1.48 -6.29
N LEU A 124 6.23 -1.48 -7.03
CA LEU A 124 6.11 -2.08 -8.36
C LEU A 124 7.02 -1.37 -9.36
N ASP A 125 6.96 -0.03 -9.42
CA ASP A 125 7.81 0.77 -10.31
C ASP A 125 9.31 0.52 -10.02
N THR A 126 9.65 0.32 -8.73
CA THR A 126 11.02 -0.04 -8.33
C THR A 126 11.40 -1.44 -8.82
N MET A 127 10.48 -2.40 -8.84
CA MET A 127 10.76 -3.74 -9.38
C MET A 127 10.91 -3.76 -10.89
N ASP A 128 10.05 -3.04 -11.60
CA ASP A 128 10.14 -2.91 -13.06
C ASP A 128 11.49 -2.28 -13.45
N PHE A 129 11.93 -1.27 -12.71
CA PHE A 129 13.25 -0.66 -12.88
C PHE A 129 14.41 -1.62 -12.61
N ILE A 130 14.29 -2.46 -11.59
CA ILE A 130 15.32 -3.46 -11.28
C ILE A 130 15.36 -4.54 -12.36
N ASP A 131 14.20 -4.99 -12.85
CA ASP A 131 14.13 -5.95 -13.96
C ASP A 131 14.74 -5.36 -15.22
N GLU A 132 14.47 -4.08 -15.52
CA GLU A 132 15.10 -3.37 -16.63
C GLU A 132 16.63 -3.31 -16.47
N ILE A 133 17.16 -2.93 -15.30
CA ILE A 133 18.61 -2.89 -15.03
C ILE A 133 19.28 -4.27 -15.16
N LEU A 134 18.58 -5.35 -14.79
CA LEU A 134 19.13 -6.70 -14.81
C LEU A 134 18.99 -7.40 -16.18
N SER A 135 17.94 -7.07 -16.94
CA SER A 135 17.59 -7.74 -18.19
C SER A 135 18.19 -7.08 -19.42
N SER A 136 18.43 -5.77 -19.36
CA SER A 136 18.91 -5.00 -20.48
C SER A 136 20.39 -4.68 -20.33
N ASP A 137 21.15 -4.86 -21.40
CA ASP A 137 22.44 -4.19 -21.61
C ASP A 137 22.26 -2.64 -21.75
N TYR A 138 21.13 -2.05 -21.31
CA TYR A 138 20.87 -0.61 -21.35
C TYR A 138 21.52 0.06 -20.13
N LEU A 139 22.15 1.23 -20.22
CA LEU A 139 22.28 2.23 -21.28
C LEU A 139 23.44 3.12 -20.85
N LYS A 140 24.48 3.35 -21.65
CA LYS A 140 25.47 4.47 -21.58
C LYS A 140 26.04 4.91 -20.20
N MET A 141 25.72 4.23 -19.11
CA MET A 141 26.03 4.58 -17.74
C MET A 141 27.22 3.74 -17.29
N SER A 142 28.08 4.32 -16.48
CA SER A 142 29.18 3.56 -15.89
C SER A 142 28.67 2.66 -14.76
N ASP A 143 29.40 1.60 -14.45
CA ASP A 143 29.10 0.73 -13.30
C ASP A 143 29.01 1.50 -11.97
N ALA A 144 29.67 2.66 -11.87
CA ALA A 144 29.57 3.53 -10.70
C ALA A 144 28.21 4.24 -10.62
N GLU A 145 27.72 4.79 -11.73
CA GLU A 145 26.40 5.42 -11.81
C GLU A 145 25.29 4.41 -11.53
N ARG A 146 25.42 3.17 -12.06
CA ARG A 146 24.48 2.08 -11.74
C ARG A 146 24.48 1.74 -10.25
N ALA A 147 25.65 1.63 -9.64
CA ALA A 147 25.78 1.32 -8.21
C ALA A 147 25.16 2.43 -7.34
N GLU A 148 25.32 3.69 -7.71
CA GLU A 148 24.73 4.83 -6.99
C GLU A 148 23.20 4.81 -7.07
N ILE A 149 22.64 4.60 -8.26
CA ILE A 149 21.17 4.52 -8.43
C ILE A 149 20.60 3.32 -7.66
N LEU A 150 21.23 2.16 -7.76
CA LEU A 150 20.82 0.97 -6.99
C LEU A 150 20.89 1.24 -5.48
N LYS A 151 21.91 1.96 -5.01
CA LYS A 151 22.03 2.32 -3.61
C LYS A 151 20.93 3.28 -3.16
N GLN A 152 20.58 4.25 -4.01
CA GLN A 152 19.49 5.17 -3.74
C GLN A 152 18.15 4.43 -3.67
N LYS A 153 17.89 3.49 -4.59
CA LYS A 153 16.71 2.63 -4.57
C LYS A 153 16.67 1.69 -3.36
N GLU A 154 17.82 1.21 -2.90
CA GLU A 154 17.93 0.46 -1.65
C GLU A 154 17.45 1.31 -0.46
N ILE A 155 17.89 2.57 -0.37
CA ILE A 155 17.48 3.49 0.71
C ILE A 155 15.98 3.78 0.63
N GLU A 156 15.48 4.15 -0.55
CA GLU A 156 14.04 4.39 -0.78
C GLU A 156 13.20 3.18 -0.38
N SER A 157 13.63 1.96 -0.72
CA SER A 157 12.93 0.73 -0.33
C SER A 157 12.87 0.52 1.18
N LYS A 158 13.92 0.90 1.91
CA LYS A 158 13.94 0.84 3.39
C LYS A 158 13.02 1.87 4.01
N GLU A 159 12.98 3.08 3.46
CA GLU A 159 12.08 4.14 3.91
C GLU A 159 10.61 3.74 3.71
N MET A 160 10.28 3.15 2.55
CA MET A 160 8.95 2.61 2.29
C MET A 160 8.54 1.55 3.32
N VAL A 161 9.45 0.62 3.68
CA VAL A 161 9.19 -0.38 4.73
C VAL A 161 9.03 0.25 6.11
N SER A 162 9.77 1.32 6.41
CA SER A 162 9.60 2.04 7.67
C SER A 162 8.22 2.72 7.74
N ASP A 163 7.86 3.44 6.68
CA ASP A 163 6.58 4.17 6.60
C ASP A 163 5.39 3.22 6.67
N ILE A 164 5.43 2.10 5.93
CA ILE A 164 4.37 1.07 5.97
C ILE A 164 4.18 0.54 7.40
N THR A 165 5.28 0.30 8.11
CA THR A 165 5.29 -0.30 9.44
C THR A 165 4.70 0.67 10.47
N ILE A 166 5.10 1.93 10.41
CA ILE A 166 4.60 2.98 11.31
C ILE A 166 3.10 3.21 11.09
N ARG A 167 2.66 3.33 9.83
CA ARG A 167 1.25 3.52 9.48
C ARG A 167 0.40 2.34 9.94
N THR A 168 0.88 1.12 9.70
CA THR A 168 0.20 -0.11 10.14
C THR A 168 0.06 -0.15 11.65
N LYS A 169 1.13 0.15 12.39
CA LYS A 169 1.10 0.21 13.86
C LYS A 169 0.05 1.22 14.35
N ARG A 170 0.02 2.42 13.76
CA ARG A 170 -0.95 3.46 14.13
C ARG A 170 -2.40 2.97 13.98
N TYR A 171 -2.74 2.29 12.89
CA TYR A 171 -4.10 1.78 12.70
C TYR A 171 -4.43 0.63 13.67
N ARG A 172 -3.47 -0.25 13.97
CA ARG A 172 -3.63 -1.28 15.01
C ARG A 172 -3.90 -0.68 16.39
N ASP A 173 -3.21 0.40 16.74
CA ASP A 173 -3.41 1.11 18.01
C ASP A 173 -4.81 1.74 18.08
N ILE A 174 -5.26 2.37 16.98
CA ILE A 174 -6.62 2.94 16.87
C ILE A 174 -7.69 1.85 17.05
N ILE A 175 -7.53 0.71 16.36
CA ILE A 175 -8.46 -0.43 16.47
C ILE A 175 -8.50 -0.94 17.91
N SER A 176 -7.34 -1.11 18.53
CA SER A 176 -7.23 -1.61 19.91
C SER A 176 -7.89 -0.67 20.91
N PHE A 177 -7.67 0.65 20.75
CA PHE A 177 -8.31 1.67 21.58
C PHE A 177 -9.84 1.64 21.45
N ARG A 178 -10.36 1.58 20.23
CA ARG A 178 -11.82 1.52 19.99
C ARG A 178 -12.45 0.23 20.50
N LYS A 179 -11.75 -0.90 20.36
CA LYS A 179 -12.16 -2.18 20.96
C LYS A 179 -12.24 -2.10 22.48
N MET A 180 -11.31 -1.38 23.11
CA MET A 180 -11.34 -1.14 24.55
C MET A 180 -12.54 -0.26 24.95
N GLN A 181 -12.80 0.81 24.21
CA GLN A 181 -13.96 1.67 24.44
C GLN A 181 -15.28 0.90 24.32
N ASP A 182 -15.42 0.08 23.28
CA ASP A 182 -16.61 -0.75 23.06
C ASP A 182 -16.85 -1.72 24.23
N LYS A 183 -15.80 -2.40 24.69
CA LYS A 183 -15.87 -3.28 25.87
C LYS A 183 -16.27 -2.56 27.15
N ILE A 184 -15.81 -1.32 27.35
CA ILE A 184 -16.16 -0.52 28.52
C ILE A 184 -17.61 -0.06 28.44
N ASN A 185 -18.06 0.37 27.27
CA ASN A 185 -19.41 0.91 27.06
C ASN A 185 -20.50 -0.17 27.12
N ASN A 186 -20.20 -1.39 26.65
CA ASN A 186 -21.13 -2.52 26.62
C ASN A 186 -20.96 -3.47 27.81
N ARG A 187 -20.27 -3.05 28.87
CA ARG A 187 -20.17 -3.86 30.10
C ARG A 187 -21.55 -3.88 30.75
N GLU A 188 -22.10 -5.07 30.95
CA GLU A 188 -23.24 -5.25 31.84
C GLU A 188 -22.81 -4.79 33.24
N THR A 189 -23.41 -3.70 33.70
CA THR A 189 -23.25 -3.26 35.08
C THR A 189 -24.14 -4.15 35.94
N GLU A 190 -23.56 -5.21 36.49
CA GLU A 190 -24.15 -5.91 37.64
C GLU A 190 -24.15 -4.95 38.83
N TYR A 191 -25.21 -4.14 38.96
CA TYR A 191 -25.54 -3.40 40.17
C TYR A 191 -26.83 -3.95 40.77
#